data_AF-A0A7J7NJX5-F1
#
_entry.id   AF-A0A7J7NJX5-F1
#
_cell.length_a   1.000
_cell.length_b   1.000
_cell.length_c   1.000
_cell.angle_alpha   90.00
_cell.angle_beta   90.00
_cell.angle_gamma   90.00
#
_symmetry.space_group_name_H-M   'P 1'
#
loop_
_entity.id
_entity.type
_entity.pdbx_description
1 polymer ?
#
loop_
_entity_poly.entity_id
_entity_poly.type
_entity_poly.pdbx_seq_one_letter_code
_entity_poly.pdbx_strand_id
1 'polypeptide(L)'
;MVVKNSVSWNTVIDGYMRNGGVGEGIDLFNQMPVRDNVSWTALISGFVKRDCFEEALDWFRKMQISRVEPDHVTVITVLAACANLGALGLGIWVHQYVLQKGLSKEIRVSNSLIDMYSRCGCIEFARQEFSSMHKRSLVSWNSIIVGFAINGHAEEALEHFSAMQKDGFSPNGAEGRV
;
A
#
# COMPACT_ATOMS: atom_id res chain seq x y z
N MET A 1 -16.18 35.35 -1.65
CA MET A 1 -15.68 34.18 -0.90
C MET A 1 -14.75 33.40 -1.81
N VAL A 2 -13.45 33.40 -1.55
CA VAL A 2 -12.49 32.62 -2.34
C VAL A 2 -12.68 31.16 -1.92
N VAL A 3 -13.33 30.36 -2.76
CA VAL A 3 -13.39 28.91 -2.58
C VAL A 3 -11.96 28.41 -2.70
N LYS A 4 -11.28 28.18 -1.57
CA LYS A 4 -10.03 27.42 -1.57
C LYS A 4 -10.35 26.08 -2.22
N ASN A 5 -9.72 25.79 -3.37
CA ASN A 5 -9.92 24.53 -4.07
C ASN A 5 -9.39 23.37 -3.19
N SER A 6 -9.99 22.18 -3.29
CA SER A 6 -9.61 21.03 -2.46
C SER A 6 -8.12 20.69 -2.58
N VAL A 7 -7.53 20.94 -3.76
CA VAL A 7 -6.11 20.76 -4.05
C VAL A 7 -5.21 21.60 -3.12
N SER A 8 -5.55 22.86 -2.85
CA SER A 8 -4.77 23.71 -1.94
C SER A 8 -4.78 23.18 -0.50
N TRP A 9 -5.94 22.75 0.00
CA TRP A 9 -6.07 22.11 1.31
C TRP A 9 -5.26 20.82 1.40
N ASN A 10 -5.37 19.95 0.38
CA ASN A 10 -4.66 18.66 0.34
C ASN A 10 -3.15 18.85 0.35
N THR A 11 -2.65 19.86 -0.38
CA THR A 11 -1.22 20.20 -0.40
C THR A 11 -0.73 20.63 0.98
N VAL A 12 -1.50 21.48 1.67
CA VAL A 12 -1.11 21.97 3.01
C VAL A 12 -1.20 20.86 4.04
N ILE A 13 -2.23 20.03 4.01
CA ILE A 13 -2.37 18.86 4.89
C ILE A 13 -1.19 17.91 4.71
N ASP A 14 -0.87 17.51 3.47
CA ASP A 14 0.27 16.62 3.22
C ASP A 14 1.62 17.26 3.63
N GLY A 15 1.75 18.59 3.54
CA GLY A 15 2.89 19.32 4.07
C GLY A 15 3.01 19.23 5.60
N TYR A 16 1.93 19.45 6.34
CA TYR A 16 1.90 19.34 7.80
C TYR A 16 2.13 17.91 8.28
N MET A 17 1.51 16.93 7.63
CA MET A 17 1.68 15.52 7.95
C MET A 17 3.15 15.07 7.80
N ARG A 18 3.87 15.62 6.80
CA ARG A 18 5.29 15.33 6.57
C ARG A 18 6.25 16.01 7.56
N ASN A 19 5.89 17.18 8.11
CA ASN A 19 6.81 18.05 8.85
C ASN A 19 6.58 18.08 10.37
N GLY A 20 5.92 17.08 10.94
CA GLY A 20 5.75 16.99 12.40
C GLY A 20 4.40 17.48 12.92
N GLY A 21 3.76 18.44 12.24
CA GLY A 21 2.49 19.09 12.64
C GLY A 21 1.24 18.26 12.34
N VAL A 22 1.14 17.05 12.89
CA VAL A 22 -0.02 16.17 12.68
C VAL A 22 -1.31 16.77 13.26
N GLY A 23 -1.22 17.45 14.41
CA GLY A 23 -2.37 18.13 15.01
C GLY A 23 -2.94 19.19 14.06
N GLU A 24 -2.08 20.04 13.52
CA GLU A 24 -2.45 21.07 12.55
C GLU A 24 -2.99 20.47 11.25
N GLY A 25 -2.42 19.34 10.79
CA GLY A 25 -2.92 18.60 9.63
C GLY A 25 -4.36 18.09 9.83
N ILE A 26 -4.64 17.53 11.00
CA ILE A 26 -5.98 17.06 11.39
C ILE A 26 -6.95 18.24 11.53
N ASP A 27 -6.53 19.33 12.17
CA ASP A 27 -7.37 20.52 12.36
C ASP A 27 -7.76 21.14 11.02
N LEU A 28 -6.81 21.25 10.08
CA LEU A 28 -7.10 21.72 8.73
C LEU A 28 -8.06 20.79 7.99
N PHE A 29 -7.87 19.47 8.10
CA PHE A 29 -8.80 18.49 7.54
C PHE A 29 -10.21 18.62 8.14
N ASN A 30 -10.31 18.88 9.45
CA ASN A 30 -11.58 19.10 10.14
C ASN A 30 -12.25 20.43 9.75
N GLN A 31 -11.49 21.40 9.25
CA GLN A 31 -12.01 22.66 8.73
C GLN A 31 -12.39 22.60 7.24
N MET A 32 -12.06 21.52 6.52
CA MET A 32 -12.39 21.41 5.11
C MET A 32 -13.92 21.37 4.90
N PRO A 33 -14.47 22.23 4.02
CA PRO A 33 -15.91 22.25 3.73
C PRO A 33 -16.35 20.99 2.96
N VAL A 34 -15.46 20.44 2.14
CA VAL A 34 -15.67 19.19 1.40
C VAL A 34 -14.41 18.35 1.53
N ARG A 35 -14.56 17.10 1.99
CA ARG A 35 -13.49 16.11 2.11
C ARG A 35 -13.64 15.11 0.99
N ASP A 36 -12.67 15.08 0.09
CA ASP A 36 -12.61 14.13 -1.02
C ASP A 36 -11.62 12.99 -0.72
N ASN A 37 -11.58 11.97 -1.57
CA ASN A 37 -10.67 10.84 -1.44
C ASN A 37 -9.22 11.29 -1.17
N VAL A 38 -8.73 12.29 -1.90
CA VAL A 38 -7.35 12.78 -1.78
C VAL A 38 -7.06 13.33 -0.38
N SER A 39 -8.00 14.08 0.22
CA SER A 39 -7.83 14.59 1.58
C SER A 39 -7.71 13.48 2.63
N TRP A 40 -8.50 12.40 2.51
CA TRP A 40 -8.44 11.24 3.40
C TRP A 40 -7.13 10.46 3.19
N THR A 41 -6.76 10.21 1.94
CA THR A 41 -5.51 9.53 1.57
C THR A 41 -4.30 10.27 2.12
N ALA A 42 -4.28 11.61 2.05
CA ALA A 42 -3.18 12.42 2.58
C ALA A 42 -2.98 12.22 4.10
N LEU A 43 -4.07 12.19 4.88
CA LEU A 43 -4.00 11.88 6.31
C LEU A 43 -3.49 10.47 6.56
N ILE A 44 -4.11 9.47 5.94
CA ILE A 44 -3.77 8.05 6.15
C ILE A 44 -2.31 7.80 5.78
N SER A 45 -1.86 8.27 4.61
CA SER A 45 -0.46 8.16 4.19
C SER A 45 0.48 8.95 5.08
N GLY A 46 0.04 10.09 5.62
CA GLY A 46 0.80 10.87 6.59
C GLY A 46 1.11 10.09 7.88
N PHE A 47 0.12 9.38 8.41
CA PHE A 47 0.30 8.50 9.57
C PHE A 47 1.21 7.30 9.27
N VAL A 48 1.00 6.62 8.13
CA VAL A 48 1.84 5.48 7.73
C VAL A 48 3.31 5.89 7.54
N LYS A 49 3.59 7.06 6.95
CA LYS A 49 4.96 7.58 6.79
C LYS A 49 5.68 7.85 8.12
N ARG A 50 4.95 7.87 9.23
CA ARG A 50 5.45 8.12 10.59
C ARG A 50 5.37 6.88 11.47
N ASP A 51 5.12 5.71 10.88
CA ASP A 51 4.93 4.43 11.56
C ASP A 51 3.75 4.42 12.58
N CYS A 52 2.84 5.39 12.47
CA CYS A 52 1.60 5.47 13.25
C CYS A 52 0.51 4.62 12.57
N PHE A 53 0.73 3.31 12.50
CA PHE A 53 -0.11 2.42 11.70
C PHE A 53 -1.52 2.25 12.27
N GLU A 54 -1.69 2.23 13.60
CA GLU A 54 -3.01 2.10 14.22
C GLU A 54 -3.89 3.31 13.90
N GLU A 55 -3.35 4.52 14.03
CA GLU A 55 -4.05 5.75 13.68
C GLU A 55 -4.38 5.80 12.19
N ALA A 56 -3.48 5.32 11.32
CA ALA A 56 -3.76 5.23 9.89
C ALA A 56 -4.99 4.34 9.61
N LEU A 57 -5.09 3.19 10.27
CA LEU A 57 -6.23 2.27 10.12
C LEU A 57 -7.52 2.84 10.73
N ASP A 58 -7.44 3.60 11.82
CA ASP A 58 -8.58 4.32 12.39
C ASP A 58 -9.12 5.39 11.43
N TRP A 59 -8.23 6.15 10.79
CA TRP A 59 -8.61 7.13 9.76
C TRP A 59 -9.17 6.46 8.51
N PHE A 60 -8.65 5.32 8.11
CA PHE A 60 -9.24 4.51 7.05
C PHE A 60 -10.67 4.05 7.40
N ARG A 61 -10.91 3.61 8.64
CA ARG A 61 -12.26 3.26 9.11
C ARG A 61 -13.20 4.46 9.08
N LYS A 62 -12.74 5.65 9.48
CA LYS A 62 -13.51 6.90 9.40
C LYS A 62 -13.83 7.28 7.95
N MET A 63 -12.89 7.08 7.02
CA MET A 63 -13.12 7.27 5.58
C MET A 63 -14.25 6.37 5.06
N GLN A 64 -14.23 5.09 5.44
CA GLN A 64 -15.27 4.12 5.07
C GLN A 64 -16.64 4.49 5.65
N ILE A 65 -16.72 4.88 6.92
CA ILE A 65 -17.96 5.35 7.56
C ILE A 65 -18.51 6.60 6.84
N SER A 66 -17.62 7.47 6.38
CA SER A 66 -17.95 8.66 5.59
C SER A 66 -18.34 8.34 4.14
N ARG A 67 -18.38 7.04 3.76
CA ARG A 67 -18.72 6.53 2.42
C ARG A 67 -17.84 7.10 1.30
N VAL A 68 -16.61 7.47 1.63
CA VAL A 68 -15.62 7.89 0.64
C VAL A 68 -14.88 6.66 0.16
N GLU A 69 -14.94 6.38 -1.14
CA GLU A 69 -14.32 5.18 -1.71
C GLU A 69 -12.79 5.28 -1.69
N PRO A 70 -12.08 4.29 -1.12
CA PRO A 70 -10.63 4.18 -1.23
C PRO A 70 -10.18 3.97 -2.68
N ASP A 71 -9.13 4.68 -3.08
CA ASP A 71 -8.47 4.50 -4.37
C ASP A 71 -7.23 3.59 -4.23
N HIS A 72 -6.52 3.36 -5.32
CA HIS A 72 -5.33 2.50 -5.32
C HIS A 72 -4.23 3.01 -4.36
N VAL A 73 -4.05 4.34 -4.21
CA VAL A 73 -3.07 4.91 -3.29
C VAL A 73 -3.46 4.65 -1.84
N THR A 74 -4.74 4.84 -1.52
CA THR A 74 -5.31 4.53 -0.19
C THR A 74 -5.09 3.06 0.14
N VAL A 75 -5.45 2.16 -0.79
CA VAL A 75 -5.32 0.70 -0.62
C VAL A 75 -3.88 0.31 -0.34
N ILE A 76 -2.91 0.76 -1.14
CA ILE A 76 -1.49 0.46 -0.94
C ILE A 76 -1.03 0.91 0.45
N THR A 77 -1.44 2.12 0.85
CA THR A 77 -1.09 2.70 2.15
C THR A 77 -1.65 1.85 3.31
N VAL A 78 -2.92 1.45 3.21
CA VAL A 78 -3.60 0.63 4.23
C VAL A 78 -3.00 -0.77 4.28
N LEU A 79 -2.70 -1.38 3.14
CA LEU A 79 -2.03 -2.69 3.10
C LEU A 79 -0.65 -2.65 3.75
N ALA A 80 0.12 -1.58 3.57
CA ALA A 80 1.38 -1.38 4.27
C ALA A 80 1.19 -1.27 5.79
N ALA A 81 0.17 -0.55 6.26
CA ALA A 81 -0.18 -0.51 7.69
C ALA A 81 -0.56 -1.90 8.23
N CYS A 82 -1.38 -2.65 7.48
CA CYS A 82 -1.73 -4.03 7.83
C CYS A 82 -0.49 -4.93 7.92
N ALA A 83 0.44 -4.79 6.99
CA ALA A 83 1.66 -5.58 6.93
C ALA A 83 2.55 -5.35 8.16
N ASN A 84 2.67 -4.09 8.61
CA ASN A 84 3.48 -3.74 9.79
C ASN A 84 2.81 -4.12 11.12
N LEU A 85 1.48 -4.13 11.18
CA LEU A 85 0.72 -4.52 12.37
C LEU A 85 0.39 -6.03 12.43
N GLY A 86 0.67 -6.79 11.36
CA GLY A 86 0.18 -8.17 11.24
C GLY A 86 -1.35 -8.26 11.18
N ALA A 87 -2.04 -7.21 10.71
CA ALA A 87 -3.50 -7.10 10.70
C ALA A 87 -4.14 -7.90 9.54
N LEU A 88 -3.92 -9.21 9.51
CA LEU A 88 -4.32 -10.10 8.43
C LEU A 88 -5.81 -10.03 8.09
N GLY A 89 -6.69 -9.98 9.09
CA GLY A 89 -8.14 -9.93 8.88
C GLY A 89 -8.58 -8.70 8.07
N LEU A 90 -8.00 -7.53 8.37
CA LEU A 90 -8.25 -6.32 7.59
C LEU A 90 -7.58 -6.40 6.22
N GLY A 91 -6.36 -6.94 6.14
CA GLY A 91 -5.67 -7.18 4.86
C GLY A 91 -6.50 -8.03 3.88
N ILE A 92 -7.12 -9.11 4.36
CA ILE A 92 -8.02 -9.97 3.57
C ILE A 92 -9.25 -9.18 3.12
N TRP A 93 -9.86 -8.39 4.01
CA TRP A 93 -11.00 -7.55 3.65
C TRP A 93 -10.63 -6.53 2.54
N VAL A 94 -9.48 -5.87 2.67
CA VAL A 94 -8.97 -4.94 1.66
C VAL A 94 -8.68 -5.65 0.34
N HIS A 95 -8.16 -6.87 0.37
CA HIS A 95 -7.97 -7.67 -0.84
C HIS A 95 -9.31 -7.96 -1.55
N GLN A 96 -10.37 -8.31 -0.80
CA GLN A 96 -11.70 -8.48 -1.41
C GLN A 96 -12.23 -7.19 -2.04
N TYR A 97 -12.02 -6.04 -1.39
CA TYR A 97 -12.34 -4.73 -1.96
C TYR A 97 -11.56 -4.47 -3.26
N VAL A 98 -10.26 -4.80 -3.31
CA VAL A 98 -9.42 -4.68 -4.51
C VAL A 98 -9.99 -5.48 -5.68
N LEU A 99 -10.41 -6.73 -5.43
CA LEU A 99 -11.01 -7.58 -6.46
C LEU A 99 -12.35 -7.00 -6.95
N GLN A 100 -13.22 -6.58 -6.02
CA GLN A 100 -14.53 -6.00 -6.34
C GLN A 100 -14.41 -4.73 -7.19
N LYS A 101 -13.40 -3.90 -6.92
CA LYS A 101 -13.15 -2.65 -7.64
C LYS A 101 -12.26 -2.81 -8.87
N GLY A 102 -11.78 -4.02 -9.15
CA GLY A 102 -10.87 -4.29 -10.28
C GLY A 102 -9.50 -3.63 -10.15
N LEU A 103 -9.07 -3.28 -8.93
CA LEU A 103 -7.80 -2.63 -8.64
C LEU A 103 -6.61 -3.61 -8.70
N SER A 104 -6.85 -4.92 -8.77
CA SER A 104 -5.81 -5.96 -8.91
C SER A 104 -5.04 -5.88 -10.24
N LYS A 105 -5.53 -5.09 -11.21
CA LYS A 105 -4.80 -4.81 -12.45
C LYS A 105 -3.59 -3.88 -12.23
N GLU A 106 -3.59 -3.13 -11.13
CA GLU A 106 -2.51 -2.23 -10.77
C GLU A 106 -1.36 -3.01 -10.13
N ILE A 107 -0.22 -3.12 -10.83
CA ILE A 107 0.94 -3.87 -10.35
C ILE A 107 1.40 -3.45 -8.94
N ARG A 108 1.23 -2.17 -8.60
CA ARG A 108 1.59 -1.62 -7.28
C ARG A 108 0.67 -2.15 -6.18
N VAL A 109 -0.60 -2.37 -6.48
CA VAL A 109 -1.57 -2.96 -5.53
C VAL A 109 -1.23 -4.43 -5.28
N SER A 110 -1.00 -5.23 -6.34
CA SER A 110 -0.59 -6.63 -6.20
C SER A 110 0.73 -6.78 -5.43
N ASN A 111 1.74 -5.94 -5.70
CA ASN A 111 2.99 -5.94 -4.93
C ASN A 111 2.74 -5.64 -3.44
N SER A 112 1.82 -4.72 -3.13
CA SER A 112 1.46 -4.40 -1.74
C SER A 112 0.69 -5.54 -1.05
N LEU A 113 -0.12 -6.30 -1.80
CA LEU A 113 -0.79 -7.49 -1.30
C LEU A 113 0.21 -8.61 -0.99
N ILE A 114 1.20 -8.83 -1.88
CA ILE A 114 2.28 -9.79 -1.67
C ILE A 114 3.06 -9.47 -0.39
N ASP A 115 3.47 -8.21 -0.21
CA ASP A 115 4.18 -7.78 1.02
C ASP A 115 3.31 -7.95 2.28
N MET A 116 2.04 -7.54 2.22
CA MET A 116 1.10 -7.67 3.33
C MET A 116 0.91 -9.13 3.77
N TYR A 117 0.61 -10.03 2.82
CA TYR A 117 0.46 -11.45 3.14
C TYR A 117 1.76 -12.07 3.65
N SER A 118 2.90 -11.72 3.05
CA SER A 118 4.21 -12.21 3.46
C SER A 118 4.54 -11.83 4.91
N ARG A 119 4.33 -10.55 5.28
CA ARG A 119 4.59 -10.06 6.64
C ARG A 119 3.58 -10.56 7.67
N CYS A 120 2.37 -10.92 7.23
CA CYS A 120 1.36 -11.57 8.07
C CYS A 120 1.54 -13.10 8.20
N GLY A 121 2.67 -13.67 7.74
CA GLY A 121 2.93 -15.10 7.84
C GLY A 121 2.15 -15.98 6.85
N CYS A 122 1.55 -15.38 5.83
CA CYS A 122 0.63 -16.01 4.89
C CYS A 122 1.26 -16.14 3.49
N ILE A 123 2.48 -16.66 3.43
CA ILE A 123 3.30 -16.71 2.20
C ILE A 123 2.62 -17.41 1.03
N GLU A 124 1.78 -18.42 1.28
CA GLU A 124 1.05 -19.10 0.20
C GLU A 124 0.02 -18.20 -0.50
N PHE A 125 -0.63 -17.28 0.23
CA PHE A 125 -1.51 -16.28 -0.39
C PHE A 125 -0.71 -15.25 -1.21
N ALA A 126 0.48 -14.88 -0.74
CA ALA A 126 1.39 -14.02 -1.51
C ALA A 126 1.86 -14.72 -2.79
N ARG A 127 2.17 -16.03 -2.74
CA ARG A 127 2.53 -16.86 -3.90
C ARG A 127 1.38 -16.92 -4.92
N GLN A 128 0.14 -17.09 -4.45
CA GLN A 128 -1.05 -17.11 -5.30
C GLN A 128 -1.26 -15.76 -6.01
N GLU A 129 -1.16 -14.65 -5.28
CA GLU A 129 -1.27 -13.30 -5.86
C GLU A 129 -0.18 -13.12 -6.94
N PHE A 130 1.08 -13.40 -6.62
CA PHE A 130 2.20 -13.30 -7.56
C PHE A 130 2.01 -14.15 -8.82
N SER A 131 1.49 -15.36 -8.66
CA SER A 131 1.21 -16.29 -9.76
C SER A 131 0.12 -15.78 -10.70
N SER A 132 -0.88 -15.06 -10.17
CA SER A 132 -1.99 -14.49 -10.93
C SER A 132 -1.62 -13.23 -11.74
N MET A 133 -0.49 -12.59 -11.41
CA MET A 133 -0.05 -11.36 -12.08
C MET A 133 0.29 -11.62 -13.55
N HIS A 134 -0.34 -10.85 -14.44
CA HIS A 134 -0.07 -10.94 -15.89
C HIS A 134 1.23 -10.23 -16.28
N LYS A 135 1.57 -9.17 -15.55
CA LYS A 135 2.82 -8.41 -15.72
C LYS A 135 3.51 -8.30 -14.36
N ARG A 136 4.79 -8.66 -14.33
CA ARG A 136 5.65 -8.57 -13.14
C ARG A 136 6.73 -7.52 -13.38
N SER A 137 7.19 -6.91 -12.31
CA SER A 137 8.33 -6.00 -12.30
C SER A 137 9.41 -6.53 -11.37
N LEU A 138 10.58 -5.90 -11.38
CA LEU A 138 11.62 -6.17 -10.39
C LEU A 138 11.09 -6.05 -8.95
N VAL A 139 10.17 -5.10 -8.70
CA VAL A 139 9.53 -4.95 -7.39
C VAL A 139 8.68 -6.18 -7.06
N SER A 140 7.92 -6.73 -8.01
CA SER A 140 7.11 -7.94 -7.79
C SER A 140 7.98 -9.14 -7.40
N TRP A 141 9.09 -9.34 -8.11
CA TRP A 141 10.05 -10.40 -7.81
C TRP A 141 10.70 -10.20 -6.44
N ASN A 142 11.17 -9.00 -6.14
CA ASN A 142 11.77 -8.69 -4.85
C ASN A 142 10.77 -8.91 -3.70
N SER A 143 9.51 -8.50 -3.87
CA SER A 143 8.47 -8.70 -2.85
C SER A 143 8.26 -10.19 -2.54
N ILE A 144 8.16 -11.07 -3.54
CA ILE A 144 7.95 -12.50 -3.29
C ILE A 144 9.20 -13.20 -2.74
N ILE A 145 10.39 -12.83 -3.22
CA ILE A 145 11.68 -13.37 -2.73
C ILE A 145 11.89 -13.02 -1.26
N VAL A 146 11.71 -11.73 -0.91
CA VAL A 146 11.77 -11.28 0.49
C VAL A 146 10.69 -11.98 1.30
N GLY A 147 9.49 -12.15 0.75
CA GLY A 147 8.40 -12.85 1.41
C GLY A 147 8.76 -14.28 1.82
N PHE A 148 9.33 -15.08 0.91
CA PHE A 148 9.80 -16.42 1.24
C PHE A 148 10.94 -16.40 2.25
N ALA A 149 11.90 -15.49 2.11
CA ALA A 149 13.03 -15.37 3.03
C ALA A 149 12.59 -15.10 4.48
N ILE A 150 11.68 -14.14 4.70
CA ILE A 150 11.20 -13.80 6.06
C ILE A 150 10.29 -14.88 6.66
N ASN A 151 9.71 -15.76 5.83
CA ASN A 151 8.90 -16.89 6.27
C ASN A 151 9.71 -18.19 6.42
N GLY A 152 11.04 -18.16 6.26
CA GLY A 152 11.92 -19.32 6.46
C GLY A 152 12.03 -20.28 5.27
N HIS A 153 11.51 -19.89 4.11
CA HIS A 153 11.49 -20.67 2.87
C HIS A 153 12.66 -20.28 1.96
N ALA A 154 13.88 -20.53 2.42
CA ALA A 154 15.09 -20.08 1.73
C ALA A 154 15.29 -20.73 0.35
N GLU A 155 14.87 -21.98 0.19
CA GLU A 155 14.97 -22.71 -1.09
C GLU A 155 14.05 -22.08 -2.13
N GLU A 156 12.78 -21.86 -1.80
CA GLU A 156 11.83 -21.20 -2.69
C GLU A 156 12.25 -19.76 -3.01
N ALA A 157 12.85 -19.04 -2.06
CA ALA A 157 13.41 -17.71 -2.32
C ALA A 157 14.51 -17.74 -3.41
N LEU A 158 15.40 -18.74 -3.38
CA LEU A 158 16.46 -18.93 -4.39
C LEU A 158 15.90 -19.39 -5.74
N GLU A 159 14.86 -20.21 -5.74
CA GLU A 159 14.14 -20.61 -6.95
C GLU A 159 13.54 -19.38 -7.65
N HIS A 160 12.83 -18.54 -6.90
CA HIS A 160 12.25 -17.30 -7.42
C HIS A 160 13.33 -16.31 -7.87
N PHE A 161 14.46 -16.21 -7.18
CA PHE A 161 15.59 -15.39 -7.61
C PHE A 161 16.19 -15.87 -8.94
N SER A 162 16.34 -17.18 -9.09
CA SER A 162 16.83 -17.78 -10.34
C SER A 162 15.84 -17.59 -11.50
N ALA A 163 14.54 -17.70 -11.23
CA ALA A 163 13.49 -17.43 -12.22
C ALA A 163 13.48 -15.94 -12.65
N MET A 164 13.62 -15.01 -11.70
CA MET A 164 13.75 -13.58 -11.97
C MET A 164 14.90 -13.29 -12.96
N GLN A 165 16.06 -13.90 -12.78
CA GLN A 165 17.21 -13.73 -13.68
C GLN A 165 16.96 -14.29 -15.08
N LYS A 166 16.27 -15.44 -15.18
CA LYS A 166 15.88 -16.04 -16.47
C LYS A 166 14.89 -15.16 -17.23
N ASP A 167 14.01 -14.46 -16.52
CA ASP A 167 13.07 -13.48 -17.07
C ASP A 167 13.74 -12.14 -17.46
N GLY A 168 15.08 -12.04 -17.36
CA GLY A 168 15.85 -10.88 -17.79
C GLY A 168 15.92 -9.75 -16.76
N PHE A 169 15.47 -9.97 -15.52
CA PHE A 169 15.58 -8.98 -14.45
C PHE A 169 16.91 -9.12 -13.70
N SER A 170 17.66 -8.02 -13.64
CA SER A 170 18.88 -7.94 -12.83
C SER A 170 18.54 -7.50 -11.40
N PRO A 171 19.02 -8.20 -10.36
CA PRO A 171 18.83 -7.80 -8.96
C PRO A 171 19.35 -6.39 -8.64
N ASN A 172 20.36 -5.94 -9.40
CA ASN A 172 21.09 -4.71 -9.15
C ASN A 172 20.53 -3.50 -9.93
N GLY A 173 19.32 -3.60 -10.51
CA GLY A 173 18.62 -2.48 -11.14
C GLY A 173 19.16 -2.01 -12.50
N ALA A 174 20.24 -2.61 -13.01
CA ALA A 174 20.67 -2.39 -14.39
C ALA A 174 19.89 -3.31 -15.32
N GLU A 175 18.91 -2.77 -16.04
CA GLU A 175 18.30 -3.43 -17.20
C GLU A 175 19.40 -3.72 -18.23
N GLY A 176 19.98 -4.91 -18.17
CA GLY A 176 20.81 -5.46 -19.23
C GLY A 176 19.91 -5.92 -20.35
N ARG A 177 19.61 -5.01 -21.28
CA ARG A 177 19.10 -5.42 -22.59
C ARG A 177 20.20 -6.22 -23.29
N VAL A 178 19.91 -7.46 -23.62
CA VAL A 178 20.59 -8.20 -24.70
C VAL A 178 19.67 -8.17 -25.90
#